data_AF-A0A5D3K0L5-F1
#
_entry.id   AF-A0A5D3K0L5-F1
#
_cell.length_a   1.000
_cell.length_b   1.000
_cell.length_c   1.000
_cell.angle_alpha   90.00
_cell.angle_beta   90.00
_cell.angle_gamma   90.00
#
_symmetry.space_group_name_H-M   'P 1'
#
loop_
_entity.id
_entity.type
_entity.pdbx_description
1 polymer ?
#
loop_
_entity_poly.entity_id
_entity_poly.type
_entity_poly.pdbx_seq_one_letter_code
_entity_poly.pdbx_strand_id
1 'polypeptide(L)' 'MQNTNITIQPAIINRETVQAMLGGISRTTFWRKRRYWEQNGTPFPSPAPGTNPGKGGEQYRYCDVMRFFASQGLVESTHD' A
#
# COMPACT_ATOMS: atom_id res chain seq x y z
N MET A 1 1.97 19.75 29.93
CA MET A 1 1.06 18.79 29.28
C MET A 1 1.73 18.37 27.99
N GLN A 2 2.14 17.11 27.86
CA GLN A 2 2.78 16.66 26.61
C GLN A 2 1.67 16.37 25.60
N ASN A 3 1.63 17.15 24.52
CA ASN A 3 0.74 16.92 23.40
C ASN A 3 1.26 15.69 22.64
N THR A 4 0.85 14.50 23.05
CA THR A 4 1.09 13.27 22.30
C THR A 4 0.32 13.38 20.99
N ASN A 5 1.03 13.72 19.91
CA ASN A 5 0.45 13.75 18.57
C ASN A 5 0.28 12.31 18.12
N ILE A 6 -0.90 11.73 18.35
CA ILE A 6 -1.21 10.35 18.00
C ILE A 6 -1.42 10.31 16.49
N THR A 7 -0.36 9.96 15.75
CA THR A 7 -0.45 9.68 14.31
C THR A 7 -1.15 8.35 14.11
N ILE A 8 -2.48 8.38 13.99
CA ILE A 8 -3.28 7.18 13.71
C ILE A 8 -3.03 6.77 12.26
N GLN A 9 -2.46 5.58 12.06
CA GLN A 9 -2.26 5.04 10.72
C GLN A 9 -3.62 4.71 10.09
N PRO A 10 -3.86 5.12 8.84
CA PRO A 10 -5.15 4.89 8.19
C PRO A 10 -5.39 3.40 8.00
N ALA A 11 -6.59 2.90 8.33
CA ALA A 11 -6.94 1.50 8.11
C ALA A 11 -7.01 1.14 6.61
N ILE A 12 -7.41 2.11 5.78
CA ILE A 12 -7.61 1.96 4.33
C ILE A 12 -6.83 3.06 3.61
N ILE A 13 -6.10 2.69 2.56
CA ILE A 13 -5.35 3.60 1.70
C ILE A 13 -5.77 3.42 0.25
N ASN A 14 -5.70 4.47 -0.56
CA ASN A 14 -6.00 4.39 -1.98
C ASN A 14 -4.74 4.11 -2.81
N ARG A 15 -4.90 3.81 -4.10
CA ARG A 15 -3.80 3.61 -5.06
C ARG A 15 -2.80 4.76 -5.08
N GLU A 16 -3.25 6.01 -4.97
CA GLU A 16 -2.35 7.18 -4.99
C GLU A 16 -1.44 7.24 -3.76
N THR A 17 -1.97 6.89 -2.59
CA THR A 17 -1.18 6.70 -1.38
C THR A 17 -0.17 5.57 -1.55
N VAL A 18 -0.58 4.43 -2.12
CA VAL A 18 0.35 3.31 -2.41
C VAL A 18 1.47 3.76 -3.36
N GLN A 19 1.14 4.55 -4.38
CA GLN A 19 2.11 5.12 -5.31
C GLN A 19 3.10 6.05 -4.62
N ALA A 20 2.61 6.92 -3.73
CA ALA A 20 3.43 7.81 -2.91
C ALA A 20 4.38 7.00 -2.02
N MET A 21 3.91 5.94 -1.38
CA MET A 21 4.74 5.04 -0.55
C MET A 21 5.86 4.36 -1.34
N LEU A 22 5.65 4.10 -2.63
CA LEU A 22 6.66 3.53 -3.53
C LEU A 22 7.63 4.59 -4.11
N GLY A 23 7.68 5.79 -3.53
CA GLY A 23 8.51 6.91 -4.02
C GLY A 23 7.82 7.80 -5.04
N GLY A 24 6.48 7.89 -5.02
CA GLY A 24 5.72 8.76 -5.92
C GLY A 24 5.63 8.25 -7.36
N ILE A 25 5.57 6.94 -7.56
CA ILE A 25 5.59 6.36 -8.91
C ILE A 25 4.30 6.64 -9.70
N SER A 26 4.43 6.70 -11.02
CA SER A 26 3.28 6.86 -11.92
C SER A 26 2.31 5.66 -11.85
N ARG A 27 1.07 5.86 -12.32
CA ARG A 27 0.07 4.80 -12.50
C ARG A 27 0.55 3.66 -13.38
N THR A 28 1.22 3.97 -14.49
CA THR A 28 1.72 2.95 -15.41
C THR A 28 2.85 2.15 -14.78
N THR A 29 3.74 2.81 -14.02
CA THR A 29 4.83 2.14 -13.28
C THR A 29 4.27 1.19 -12.22
N PHE A 30 3.26 1.63 -11.47
CA PHE A 30 2.60 0.78 -10.47
C PHE A 30 1.95 -0.45 -11.12
N TRP A 31 1.28 -0.28 -12.25
CA TRP A 31 0.68 -1.41 -12.98
C TRP A 31 1.74 -2.42 -13.46
N ARG A 32 2.87 -1.96 -13.99
CA ARG A 32 3.99 -2.83 -14.40
C ARG A 32 4.57 -3.60 -13.21
N LYS A 33 4.75 -2.96 -12.06
CA LYS A 33 5.17 -3.63 -10.82
C LYS A 33 4.17 -4.69 -10.38
N ARG A 34 2.86 -4.39 -10.39
CA ARG A 34 1.81 -5.38 -10.08
C ARG A 34 1.87 -6.60 -10.99
N ARG A 35 2.04 -6.40 -12.30
CA ARG A 35 2.22 -7.51 -13.27
C ARG A 35 3.47 -8.33 -12.99
N TYR A 36 4.59 -7.66 -12.70
CA TYR A 36 5.84 -8.35 -12.36
C TYR A 36 5.68 -9.21 -11.10
N TRP A 37 5.10 -8.66 -10.04
CA TRP A 37 4.81 -9.37 -8.80
C TRP A 37 3.90 -10.58 -9.00
N GLU A 38 2.83 -10.42 -9.78
CA GLU A 38 1.93 -11.52 -10.17
C GLU A 38 2.66 -12.64 -10.94
N GLN A 39 3.54 -12.29 -11.88
CA GLN A 39 4.34 -13.25 -12.64
C GLN A 39 5.37 -14.00 -11.78
N ASN A 40 5.90 -13.36 -10.75
CA ASN A 40 6.86 -13.97 -9.82
C ASN A 40 6.18 -14.70 -8.65
N GLY A 41 4.86 -14.92 -8.70
CA GLY A 41 4.11 -15.65 -7.68
C GLY A 41 3.90 -14.90 -6.37
N THR A 42 4.15 -13.59 -6.34
CA THR A 42 3.95 -12.71 -5.17
C THR A 42 2.96 -11.61 -5.51
N PRO A 43 1.67 -11.90 -5.78
CA PRO A 43 0.73 -10.89 -6.24
C PRO A 43 0.53 -9.77 -5.20
N PHE A 44 0.37 -8.54 -5.70
CA PHE A 44 0.01 -7.40 -4.86
C PHE A 44 -1.37 -7.63 -4.20
N PRO A 45 -1.61 -7.12 -2.97
CA PRO A 45 -2.87 -7.32 -2.26
C PRO A 45 -4.11 -6.93 -3.09
N SER A 46 -5.17 -7.71 -2.91
CA SER A 46 -6.48 -7.40 -3.48
C SER A 46 -7.07 -6.14 -2.84
N PRO A 47 -7.96 -5.41 -3.54
CA PRO A 47 -8.69 -4.30 -2.97
C PRO A 47 -9.47 -4.71 -1.71
N ALA A 48 -9.59 -3.79 -0.76
CA ALA A 48 -10.31 -4.04 0.47
C ALA A 48 -11.81 -4.34 0.19
N PRO A 49 -12.38 -5.41 0.78
CA PRO A 49 -13.77 -5.78 0.54
C PRO A 49 -14.72 -4.68 1.03
N GLY A 50 -15.82 -4.46 0.29
CA GLY A 50 -16.81 -3.43 0.62
C GLY A 50 -16.38 -2.00 0.31
N THR A 51 -15.23 -1.80 -0.33
CA THR A 51 -14.80 -0.48 -0.81
C THR A 51 -15.22 -0.26 -2.26
N ASN A 52 -15.70 0.94 -2.57
CA ASN A 52 -15.94 1.36 -3.95
C ASN A 52 -14.75 2.18 -4.44
N PRO A 53 -14.23 1.92 -5.66
CA PRO A 53 -13.20 2.78 -6.24
C PRO A 53 -13.74 4.20 -6.41
N GLY A 54 -13.26 5.12 -5.57
CA GLY A 54 -13.62 6.54 -5.59
C GLY A 54 -12.56 7.41 -6.28
N LYS A 55 -12.56 8.72 -5.99
CA LYS A 55 -11.44 9.59 -6.37
C LYS A 55 -10.16 9.08 -5.68
N GLY A 56 -9.16 8.73 -6.48
CA GLY A 56 -7.91 8.09 -6.04
C GLY A 56 -7.75 6.62 -6.46
N GLY A 57 -8.82 5.96 -6.92
CA GLY A 57 -8.78 4.59 -7.47
C GLY A 57 -9.07 3.50 -6.44
N GLU A 58 -8.57 2.29 -6.68
CA GLU A 58 -8.72 1.13 -5.79
C GLU A 58 -8.25 1.45 -4.36
N GLN A 59 -8.96 0.91 -3.38
CA GLN A 59 -8.65 1.03 -1.97
C GLN A 59 -8.11 -0.31 -1.44
N TYR A 60 -7.10 -0.25 -0.58
CA TYR A 60 -6.42 -1.40 -0.02
C TYR A 60 -6.34 -1.25 1.49
N ARG A 61 -6.31 -2.39 2.20
CA ARG A 61 -6.00 -2.37 3.63
C ARG A 61 -4.54 -2.00 3.81
N TYR A 62 -4.29 -0.99 4.63
CA TYR A 62 -2.93 -0.53 4.90
C TYR A 62 -2.02 -1.65 5.41
N CYS A 63 -2.55 -2.49 6.31
CA CYS A 63 -1.82 -3.63 6.86
C CYS A 63 -1.37 -4.62 5.79
N ASP A 64 -2.20 -4.89 4.79
CA ASP A 64 -1.88 -5.87 3.74
C ASP A 64 -0.83 -5.30 2.78
N VAL A 65 -0.92 -4.00 2.47
CA VAL A 65 0.09 -3.31 1.66
C VAL A 65 1.44 -3.27 2.38
N MET A 66 1.47 -2.95 3.67
CA MET A 66 2.72 -2.91 4.44
C MET A 66 3.34 -4.29 4.62
N ARG A 67 2.53 -5.32 4.89
CA ARG A 67 3.00 -6.72 4.92
C ARG A 67 3.57 -7.15 3.58
N PHE A 68 2.93 -6.75 2.48
CA PHE A 68 3.44 -7.00 1.14
C PHE A 68 4.76 -6.25 0.89
N PHE A 69 4.86 -4.98 1.25
CA PHE A 69 6.10 -4.24 1.09
C PHE A 69 7.24 -4.82 1.93
N ALA A 70 6.96 -5.26 3.15
CA ALA A 70 7.92 -5.95 4.00
C ALA A 70 8.39 -7.27 3.36
N SER A 71 7.47 -8.08 2.81
CA SER A 71 7.83 -9.34 2.14
C SER A 71 8.62 -9.14 0.84
N GLN A 72 8.47 -7.98 0.20
CA GLN A 72 9.26 -7.58 -0.98
C GLN A 72 10.58 -6.87 -0.62
N GLY A 73 10.87 -6.63 0.65
CA GLY A 73 12.03 -5.85 1.09
C GLY A 73 11.97 -4.36 0.72
N LEU A 74 10.78 -3.82 0.50
CA LEU A 74 10.54 -2.42 0.10
C LEU A 74 10.42 -1.46 1.29
N VAL A 75 10.11 -1.99 2.47
CA VAL A 75 10.11 -1.27 3.75
C VAL A 75 10.84 -2.12 4.78
N GLU A 76 11.57 -1.48 5.69
CA GLU A 76 12.08 -2.18 6.87
C GLU A 76 10.88 -2.72 7.65
N SER A 77 10.91 -4.00 8.01
CA SER A 77 9.90 -4.55 8.92
C SER A 77 10.14 -3.90 10.27
N THR A 78 9.47 -2.77 10.55
CA THR A 78 9.47 -2.20 11.90
C THR A 78 8.62 -3.12 12.80
N HIS A 79 9.23 -4.23 13.18
CA HIS A 79 8.94 -4.98 14.39
C HIS A 79 10.24 -4.92 15.20
N ASP A 80 10.28 -3.95 16.11
CA ASP A 80 11.05 -4.03 17.36
C ASP A 80 10.02 -4.03 18.50
#